data_AF-A0A7V2TUT2-F1
#
_entry.id   AF-A0A7V2TUT2-F1
#
_cell.length_a   1.000
_cell.length_b   1.000
_cell.length_c   1.000
_cell.angle_alpha   90.00
_cell.angle_beta   90.00
_cell.angle_gamma   90.00
#
_symmetry.space_group_name_H-M   'P 1'
#
loop_
_entity.id
_entity.type
_entity.pdbx_description
1 polymer ?
#
loop_
_entity_poly.entity_id
_entity_poly.type
_entity_poly.pdbx_seq_one_letter_code
_entity_poly.pdbx_strand_id
1 'polypeptide(L)'
;MSPRIPAFPQKPYSLKDRRQKDDGGKGLLASLPLVYSQVPLQRCWAHKTRNVLNSVKRADQEAVKKDLHRISHAQNLRLAQKAAQRFVGKWQSLYPQATQCLKADLPELLTFLQISVPLPATALRTTNAIERRFREVRRRTRPMGVFSDHTSIDRIVFSVFMYENMKKTTHTPFLLLTQNI
;
A
#
# COMPACT_ATOMS: atom_id res chain seq x y z
N MET A 1 12.86 1.80 28.65
CA MET A 1 11.43 1.41 28.68
C MET A 1 10.88 1.54 27.26
N SER A 2 10.81 0.46 26.50
CA SER A 2 10.22 0.52 25.15
C SER A 2 8.71 0.78 25.28
N PRO A 3 8.14 1.72 24.52
CA PRO A 3 6.71 2.00 24.59
C PRO A 3 5.94 0.77 24.11
N ARG A 4 5.09 0.22 24.98
CA ARG A 4 4.12 -0.82 24.62
C ARG A 4 3.19 -0.24 23.56
N ILE A 5 3.29 -0.75 22.35
CA ILE A 5 2.32 -0.47 21.28
C ILE A 5 0.96 -0.99 21.77
N PRO A 6 -0.10 -0.15 21.82
CA PRO A 6 -1.41 -0.60 22.28
C PRO A 6 -1.93 -1.72 21.38
N ALA A 7 -2.50 -2.76 22.00
CA ALA A 7 -3.10 -3.88 21.28
C ALA A 7 -4.18 -3.38 20.31
N PHE A 8 -4.00 -3.68 19.02
CA PHE A 8 -4.96 -3.30 17.99
C PHE A 8 -6.20 -4.21 18.06
N PRO A 9 -7.41 -3.65 17.94
CA PRO A 9 -8.63 -4.45 17.91
C PRO A 9 -8.65 -5.34 16.66
N GLN A 10 -8.66 -6.65 16.86
CA GLN A 10 -8.81 -7.62 15.78
C GLN A 10 -10.24 -7.52 15.22
N LYS A 11 -10.39 -6.99 14.01
CA LYS A 11 -11.66 -7.13 13.29
C LYS A 11 -11.76 -8.54 12.72
N PRO A 12 -12.90 -9.22 12.82
CA PRO A 12 -13.15 -10.41 12.03
C PRO A 12 -13.27 -9.99 10.56
N TYR A 13 -12.29 -10.34 9.73
CA TYR A 13 -12.37 -10.13 8.28
C TYR A 13 -13.43 -11.08 7.70
N SER A 14 -14.66 -10.59 7.55
CA SER A 14 -15.72 -11.32 6.86
C SER A 14 -15.45 -11.31 5.35
N LEU A 15 -15.21 -12.49 4.78
CA LEU A 15 -14.89 -12.73 3.36
C LEU A 15 -16.07 -12.48 2.40
N LYS A 16 -17.27 -12.15 2.89
CA LYS A 16 -18.51 -12.41 2.15
C LYS A 16 -19.14 -11.24 1.40
N ASP A 17 -18.58 -10.03 1.37
CA ASP A 17 -19.28 -8.98 0.62
C ASP A 17 -18.40 -7.94 -0.07
N ARG A 18 -18.81 -7.64 -1.30
CA ARG A 18 -18.40 -6.58 -2.22
C ARG A 18 -17.21 -6.83 -3.15
N ARG A 19 -17.50 -6.61 -4.44
CA ARG A 19 -16.56 -6.45 -5.57
C ARG A 19 -15.70 -5.21 -5.37
N GLN A 20 -14.82 -5.23 -4.38
CA GLN A 20 -13.77 -4.22 -4.21
C GLN A 20 -12.57 -4.66 -5.05
N LYS A 21 -12.10 -3.80 -5.94
CA LYS A 21 -10.92 -4.04 -6.79
C LYS A 21 -9.71 -4.07 -5.83
N ASP A 22 -9.25 -5.26 -5.48
CA ASP A 22 -8.49 -5.49 -4.25
C ASP A 22 -7.17 -4.70 -4.16
N ASP A 23 -7.08 -3.82 -3.15
CA ASP A 23 -5.88 -3.09 -2.73
C ASP A 23 -4.95 -4.01 -1.90
N GLY A 24 -4.61 -5.19 -2.44
CA GLY A 24 -3.84 -6.25 -1.78
C GLY A 24 -4.58 -7.58 -1.83
N GLY A 25 -3.91 -8.66 -2.23
CA GLY A 25 -4.57 -9.96 -2.37
C GLY A 25 -5.29 -10.38 -1.08
N LYS A 26 -6.59 -10.69 -1.17
CA LYS A 26 -7.44 -11.00 0.00
C LYS A 26 -6.85 -12.10 0.89
N GLY A 27 -6.26 -13.12 0.28
CA GLY A 27 -5.60 -14.21 1.01
C GLY A 27 -4.38 -13.74 1.81
N LEU A 28 -3.58 -12.82 1.25
CA LEU A 28 -2.43 -12.26 1.95
C LEU A 28 -2.86 -11.37 3.14
N LEU A 29 -3.91 -10.56 2.94
CA LEU A 29 -4.43 -9.70 4.01
C LEU A 29 -5.05 -10.53 5.15
N ALA A 30 -5.67 -11.68 4.83
CA ALA A 30 -6.23 -12.59 5.81
C ALA A 30 -5.15 -13.37 6.57
N SER A 31 -4.02 -13.70 5.94
CA SER A 31 -2.94 -14.47 6.59
C SER A 31 -1.98 -13.60 7.41
N LEU A 32 -1.83 -12.32 7.07
CA LEU A 32 -0.92 -11.40 7.76
C LEU A 32 -1.12 -11.35 9.29
N PRO A 33 -2.34 -11.22 9.83
CA PRO A 33 -2.56 -11.22 11.28
C PRO A 33 -2.22 -12.56 11.96
N LEU A 34 -2.30 -13.66 11.21
CA LEU A 34 -2.01 -15.01 11.72
C LEU A 34 -0.51 -15.24 11.89
N VAL A 35 0.30 -14.74 10.95
CA VAL A 35 1.77 -14.95 10.93
C VAL A 35 2.51 -13.78 11.60
N TYR A 36 2.04 -12.54 11.40
CA TYR A 36 2.70 -11.30 11.84
C TYR A 36 1.74 -10.42 12.63
N SER A 37 1.22 -10.93 13.75
CA SER A 37 0.21 -10.26 14.59
C SER A 37 0.63 -8.89 15.14
N GLN A 38 1.94 -8.63 15.26
CA GLN A 38 2.47 -7.37 15.80
C GLN A 38 2.80 -6.32 14.72
N VAL A 39 2.70 -6.68 13.43
CA VAL A 39 3.04 -5.78 12.33
C VAL A 39 1.79 -5.03 11.89
N PRO A 40 1.77 -3.69 11.96
CA PRO A 40 0.59 -2.93 11.60
C PRO A 40 0.41 -2.92 10.08
N LEU A 41 -0.83 -3.12 9.62
CA LEU A 41 -1.14 -3.20 8.21
C LEU A 41 -1.26 -1.80 7.59
N GLN A 42 -0.51 -1.57 6.51
CA GLN A 42 -0.57 -0.34 5.72
C GLN A 42 -1.12 -0.62 4.32
N ARG A 43 -2.16 0.11 3.92
CA ARG A 43 -2.66 0.08 2.54
C ARG A 43 -2.04 1.15 1.65
N CYS A 44 -1.97 0.86 0.36
CA CYS A 44 -1.42 1.80 -0.62
C CYS A 44 -2.42 2.91 -0.97
N TRP A 45 -2.02 4.17 -0.75
CA TRP A 45 -2.81 5.34 -1.13
C TRP A 45 -3.02 5.47 -2.64
N ALA A 46 -2.09 5.01 -3.48
CA ALA A 46 -2.22 5.12 -4.93
C ALA A 46 -3.36 4.23 -5.46
N HIS A 47 -3.41 2.98 -5.02
CA HIS A 47 -4.49 2.06 -5.41
C HIS A 47 -5.83 2.48 -4.81
N LYS A 48 -5.85 2.87 -3.52
CA LYS A 48 -7.07 3.41 -2.90
C LYS A 48 -7.61 4.63 -3.65
N THR A 49 -6.75 5.56 -4.03
CA THR A 49 -7.16 6.76 -4.78
C THR A 49 -7.82 6.37 -6.09
N ARG A 50 -7.22 5.43 -6.84
CA ARG A 50 -7.82 4.91 -8.09
C ARG A 50 -9.18 4.27 -7.82
N ASN A 51 -9.31 3.47 -6.76
CA ASN A 51 -10.56 2.81 -6.39
C ASN A 51 -11.67 3.80 -6.03
N VAL A 52 -11.35 4.87 -5.30
CA VAL A 52 -12.31 5.93 -4.99
C VAL A 52 -12.73 6.66 -6.26
N LEU A 53 -11.78 7.03 -7.13
CA LEU A 53 -12.06 7.76 -8.37
C LEU A 53 -12.89 6.96 -9.39
N ASN A 54 -12.84 5.62 -9.36
CA ASN A 54 -13.68 4.77 -10.20
C ASN A 54 -15.20 4.95 -9.92
N SER A 55 -15.55 5.43 -8.72
CA SER A 55 -16.94 5.67 -8.31
C SER A 55 -17.38 7.13 -8.49
N VAL A 56 -16.56 7.95 -9.16
CA VAL A 56 -16.74 9.41 -9.27
C VAL A 56 -16.78 9.81 -10.74
N LYS A 57 -17.70 10.72 -11.10
CA LYS A 57 -17.80 11.26 -12.45
C LYS A 57 -16.52 12.00 -12.83
N ARG A 58 -16.11 11.89 -14.10
CA ARG A 58 -14.84 12.45 -14.59
C ARG A 58 -14.65 13.95 -14.30
N ALA A 59 -15.73 14.73 -14.35
CA ALA A 59 -15.71 16.16 -14.05
C ALA A 59 -15.26 16.46 -12.60
N ASP A 60 -15.66 15.63 -11.64
CA ASP A 60 -15.37 15.83 -10.22
C ASP A 60 -14.09 15.11 -9.76
N GLN A 61 -13.51 14.24 -10.59
CA GLN A 61 -12.35 13.43 -10.22
C GLN A 61 -11.15 14.27 -9.77
N GLU A 62 -10.89 15.40 -10.43
CA GLU A 62 -9.79 16.30 -10.04
C GLU A 62 -10.03 16.92 -8.65
N ALA A 63 -11.27 17.33 -8.36
CA ALA A 63 -11.64 17.89 -7.06
C ALA A 63 -11.58 16.83 -5.95
N VAL A 64 -12.12 15.63 -6.19
CA VAL A 64 -12.05 14.49 -5.27
C VAL A 64 -10.61 14.10 -5.00
N LYS A 65 -9.76 14.03 -6.04
CA LYS A 65 -8.34 13.69 -5.92
C LYS A 65 -7.57 14.70 -5.07
N LYS A 66 -7.84 16.00 -5.24
CA LYS A 66 -7.27 17.06 -4.37
C LYS A 66 -7.69 16.86 -2.91
N ASP A 67 -8.94 16.53 -2.65
CA ASP A 67 -9.43 16.31 -1.29
C ASP A 67 -8.81 15.03 -0.66
N LEU A 68 -8.67 13.93 -1.43
CA LEU A 68 -7.95 12.72 -1.00
C LEU A 68 -6.48 13.02 -0.69
N HIS A 69 -5.82 13.83 -1.51
CA HIS A 69 -4.44 14.23 -1.31
C HIS A 69 -4.22 14.97 0.00
N ARG A 70 -5.19 15.80 0.44
CA ARG A 70 -5.13 16.47 1.75
C ARG A 70 -5.16 15.48 2.91
N ILE A 71 -5.83 14.34 2.75
CA ILE A 71 -5.85 13.28 3.78
C ILE A 71 -4.48 12.59 3.82
N SER A 72 -3.98 12.17 2.65
CA SER A 72 -2.73 11.39 2.57
C SER A 72 -1.46 12.21 2.86
N HIS A 73 -1.53 13.54 2.81
CA HIS A 73 -0.41 14.46 3.09
C HIS A 73 -0.62 15.30 4.35
N ALA A 74 -1.57 14.90 5.20
CA ALA A 74 -1.73 15.56 6.49
C ALA A 74 -0.47 15.37 7.35
N GLN A 75 -0.12 16.38 8.14
CA GLN A 75 1.10 16.38 8.97
C GLN A 75 1.04 15.39 10.14
N ASN A 76 -0.17 15.08 10.62
CA ASN A 76 -0.39 14.17 11.74
C ASN A 76 -1.74 13.47 11.61
N LEU A 77 -1.93 12.44 12.43
CA LEU A 77 -3.14 11.59 12.41
C LEU A 77 -4.43 12.41 12.63
N ARG A 78 -4.41 13.37 13.56
CA ARG A 78 -5.58 14.21 13.87
C ARG A 78 -6.01 15.06 12.68
N LEU A 79 -5.06 15.67 11.99
CA LEU A 79 -5.33 16.46 10.79
C LEU A 79 -5.81 15.56 9.63
N ALA A 80 -5.27 14.36 9.50
CA ALA A 80 -5.70 13.38 8.50
C ALA A 80 -7.17 12.97 8.72
N GLN A 81 -7.54 12.66 9.96
CA GLN A 81 -8.91 12.32 10.34
C GLN A 81 -9.87 13.48 10.10
N LYS A 82 -9.49 14.72 10.45
CA LYS A 82 -10.28 15.92 10.17
C LYS A 82 -10.47 16.15 8.66
N ALA A 83 -9.43 15.93 7.87
CA ALA A 83 -9.50 16.00 6.41
C ALA A 83 -10.44 14.91 5.84
N ALA A 84 -10.40 13.69 6.39
CA ALA A 84 -11.29 12.61 6.00
C ALA A 84 -12.76 12.90 6.35
N GLN A 85 -13.02 13.49 7.52
CA GLN A 85 -14.38 13.95 7.88
C GLN A 85 -14.90 15.00 6.91
N ARG A 86 -14.07 15.98 6.53
CA ARG A 86 -14.42 16.99 5.52
C ARG A 86 -14.69 16.37 4.15
N PHE A 87 -13.87 15.42 3.72
CA PHE A 87 -14.06 14.67 2.48
C PHE A 87 -15.43 13.98 2.47
N VAL A 88 -15.76 13.29 3.56
CA VAL A 88 -17.04 12.60 3.71
C VAL A 88 -18.19 13.62 3.69
N GLY A 89 -18.13 14.67 4.49
CA GLY A 89 -19.20 15.68 4.54
C GLY A 89 -19.49 16.31 3.18
N LYS A 90 -18.45 16.53 2.36
CA LYS A 90 -18.59 17.13 1.02
C LYS A 90 -19.13 16.15 -0.03
N TRP A 91 -18.63 14.91 -0.04
CA TRP A 91 -18.86 13.97 -1.14
C TRP A 91 -19.87 12.86 -0.83
N GLN A 92 -20.33 12.70 0.41
CA GLN A 92 -21.22 11.59 0.80
C GLN A 92 -22.56 11.62 0.08
N SER A 93 -23.14 12.80 -0.16
CA SER A 93 -24.41 12.96 -0.87
C SER A 93 -24.30 12.63 -2.36
N LEU A 94 -23.21 13.08 -3.00
CA LEU A 94 -22.98 12.89 -4.44
C LEU A 94 -22.42 11.50 -4.77
N TYR A 95 -21.51 10.99 -3.94
CA TYR A 95 -20.72 9.78 -4.18
C TYR A 95 -20.64 8.89 -2.93
N PRO A 96 -21.75 8.30 -2.46
CA PRO A 96 -21.77 7.47 -1.25
C PRO A 96 -20.87 6.24 -1.35
N GLN A 97 -20.70 5.68 -2.56
CA GLN A 97 -19.78 4.55 -2.79
C GLN A 97 -18.31 4.96 -2.63
N ALA A 98 -17.94 6.15 -3.12
CA ALA A 98 -16.58 6.68 -3.02
C ALA A 98 -16.19 6.94 -1.56
N THR A 99 -17.09 7.52 -0.77
CA THR A 99 -16.86 7.77 0.66
C THR A 99 -16.85 6.48 1.47
N GLN A 100 -17.70 5.50 1.16
CA GLN A 100 -17.69 4.19 1.81
C GLN A 100 -16.38 3.43 1.52
N CYS A 101 -15.92 3.47 0.26
CA CYS A 101 -14.65 2.87 -0.16
C CYS A 101 -13.45 3.44 0.62
N LEU A 102 -13.45 4.76 0.88
CA LEU A 102 -12.42 5.40 1.71
C LEU A 102 -12.56 5.03 3.19
N LYS A 103 -13.77 5.11 3.76
CA LYS A 103 -14.04 4.86 5.18
C LYS A 103 -13.66 3.45 5.62
N ALA A 104 -13.92 2.46 4.76
CA ALA A 104 -13.67 1.05 5.07
C ALA A 104 -12.22 0.80 5.49
N ASP A 105 -11.27 1.44 4.80
CA ASP A 105 -9.84 1.17 4.96
C ASP A 105 -9.07 2.36 5.56
N LEU A 106 -9.78 3.40 6.02
CA LEU A 106 -9.16 4.63 6.54
C LEU A 106 -8.15 4.37 7.67
N PRO A 107 -8.40 3.47 8.65
CA PRO A 107 -7.41 3.16 9.68
C PRO A 107 -6.11 2.61 9.09
N GLU A 108 -6.22 1.63 8.18
CA GLU A 108 -5.08 0.95 7.53
C GLU A 108 -4.34 1.89 6.55
N LEU A 109 -5.00 2.92 6.03
CA LEU A 109 -4.37 3.94 5.18
C LEU A 109 -3.54 4.94 5.98
N LEU A 110 -3.88 5.17 7.25
CA LEU A 110 -3.23 6.16 8.12
C LEU A 110 -2.18 5.55 9.05
N THR A 111 -1.96 4.24 8.99
CA THR A 111 -0.97 3.51 9.80
C THR A 111 0.42 4.14 9.72
N PHE A 112 0.86 4.62 8.54
CA PHE A 112 2.17 5.25 8.35
C PHE A 112 2.40 6.52 9.17
N LEU A 113 1.34 7.19 9.65
CA LEU A 113 1.44 8.35 10.54
C LEU A 113 1.61 7.94 12.01
N GLN A 114 1.41 6.67 12.33
CA GLN A 114 1.54 6.12 13.69
C GLN A 114 2.90 5.44 13.90
N ILE A 115 3.58 5.09 12.81
CA ILE A 115 4.89 4.43 12.86
C ILE A 115 5.99 5.50 12.99
N SER A 116 6.80 5.39 14.04
CA SER A 116 8.04 6.16 14.15
C SER A 116 9.17 5.37 13.49
N VAL A 117 9.48 5.72 12.24
CA VAL A 117 10.64 5.19 11.51
C VAL A 117 11.51 6.35 11.03
N PRO A 118 12.83 6.14 10.84
CA PRO A 118 13.76 7.15 10.33
C PRO A 118 13.58 7.40 8.82
N LEU A 119 12.36 7.26 8.33
CA LEU A 119 11.97 7.50 6.95
C LEU A 119 10.93 8.62 6.93
N PRO A 120 11.01 9.54 5.96
CA PRO A 120 9.97 10.55 5.83
C PRO A 120 8.63 9.87 5.51
N ALA A 121 7.55 10.37 6.11
CA ALA A 121 6.19 9.85 5.90
C ALA A 121 5.79 9.81 4.41
N THR A 122 6.40 10.67 3.58
CA THR A 122 6.26 10.69 2.12
C THR A 122 6.80 9.44 1.43
N ALA A 123 7.86 8.82 1.95
CA ALA A 123 8.40 7.58 1.44
C ALA A 123 7.48 6.40 1.76
N LEU A 124 6.92 6.35 2.98
CA LEU A 124 6.06 5.26 3.44
C LEU A 124 4.70 5.21 2.73
N ARG A 125 4.15 6.38 2.38
CA ARG A 125 2.82 6.46 1.73
C ARG A 125 2.83 6.11 0.23
N THR A 126 3.99 6.11 -0.43
CA THR A 126 4.09 5.89 -1.88
C THR A 126 4.75 4.55 -2.20
N THR A 127 4.31 3.93 -3.30
CA THR A 127 4.92 2.72 -3.85
C THR A 127 6.10 3.01 -4.78
N ASN A 128 6.53 4.27 -4.90
CA ASN A 128 7.56 4.73 -5.84
C ASN A 128 8.86 3.93 -5.75
N ALA A 129 9.30 3.61 -4.52
CA ALA A 129 10.53 2.84 -4.30
C ALA A 129 10.44 1.44 -4.94
N ILE A 130 9.32 0.76 -4.72
CA ILE A 130 9.05 -0.59 -5.22
C ILE A 130 8.76 -0.56 -6.72
N GLU A 131 7.91 0.37 -7.18
CA GLU A 131 7.56 0.55 -8.60
C GLU A 131 8.78 0.86 -9.46
N ARG A 132 9.76 1.60 -8.92
CA ARG A 132 11.03 1.84 -9.60
C ARG A 132 11.82 0.55 -9.79
N ARG A 133 11.86 -0.35 -8.80
CA ARG A 133 12.54 -1.65 -8.95
C ARG A 133 11.82 -2.53 -9.97
N PHE A 134 10.49 -2.62 -9.90
CA PHE A 134 9.70 -3.37 -10.88
C PHE A 134 9.79 -2.80 -12.30
N ARG A 135 10.03 -1.49 -12.44
CA ARG A 135 10.31 -0.88 -13.75
C ARG A 135 11.58 -1.44 -14.37
N GLU A 136 12.64 -1.63 -13.58
CA GLU A 136 13.88 -2.22 -14.09
C GLU A 136 13.68 -3.68 -14.51
N VAL A 137 12.94 -4.47 -13.73
CA VAL A 137 12.57 -5.84 -14.12
C VAL A 137 11.83 -5.83 -15.45
N ARG A 138 10.76 -5.02 -15.57
CA ARG A 138 9.99 -4.90 -16.83
C ARG A 138 10.85 -4.42 -18.00
N ARG A 139 11.79 -3.51 -17.77
CA ARG A 139 12.71 -3.01 -18.82
C ARG A 139 13.57 -4.14 -19.40
N ARG A 140 14.00 -5.08 -18.55
CA ARG A 140 14.83 -6.22 -18.96
C ARG A 140 14.01 -7.36 -19.57
N THR A 141 12.79 -7.59 -19.09
CA THR A 141 11.94 -8.68 -19.58
C THR A 141 11.14 -8.33 -20.84
N ARG A 142 10.81 -7.05 -21.07
CA ARG A 142 10.03 -6.61 -22.24
C ARG A 142 10.57 -7.09 -23.60
N PRO A 143 11.89 -7.04 -23.91
CA PRO A 143 12.39 -7.53 -25.19
C PRO A 143 12.41 -9.06 -25.33
N MET A 144 12.22 -9.82 -24.24
CA MET A 144 12.34 -11.29 -24.25
C MET A 144 11.08 -12.01 -24.74
N GLY A 145 9.92 -11.34 -24.70
CA GLY A 145 8.65 -11.89 -25.20
C GLY A 145 8.09 -13.00 -24.32
N VAL A 146 8.61 -14.22 -24.46
CA VAL A 146 8.15 -15.44 -23.76
C VAL A 146 9.34 -16.14 -23.10
N PHE A 147 9.12 -16.72 -21.92
CA PHE A 147 10.10 -17.53 -21.22
C PHE A 147 9.83 -19.02 -21.46
N SER A 148 10.89 -19.78 -21.66
CA SER A 148 10.82 -21.23 -21.90
C SER A 148 10.48 -22.05 -20.65
N ASP A 149 10.89 -21.58 -19.47
CA ASP A 149 10.68 -22.25 -18.19
C ASP A 149 10.62 -21.24 -17.03
N HIS A 150 10.01 -21.62 -15.92
CA HIS A 150 9.96 -20.85 -14.67
C HIS A 150 11.37 -20.51 -14.16
N THR A 151 12.33 -21.43 -14.28
CA THR A 151 13.72 -21.18 -13.87
C THR A 151 14.36 -20.03 -14.65
N SER A 152 13.97 -19.85 -15.91
CA SER A 152 14.50 -18.77 -16.75
C SER A 152 14.02 -17.40 -16.30
N ILE A 153 12.74 -17.27 -15.93
CA ILE A 153 12.22 -16.01 -15.39
C ILE A 153 12.79 -15.72 -14.00
N ASP A 154 12.92 -16.73 -13.13
CA ASP A 154 13.50 -16.56 -11.79
C ASP A 154 14.93 -16.03 -11.84
N ARG A 155 15.76 -16.61 -12.71
CA ARG A 155 17.16 -16.15 -12.90
C ARG A 155 17.23 -14.68 -13.28
N ILE A 156 16.38 -14.23 -14.20
CA ILE A 156 16.39 -12.84 -14.66
C ILE A 156 15.88 -11.90 -13.57
N VAL A 157 14.77 -12.26 -12.92
CA VAL A 157 14.20 -11.47 -11.82
C VAL A 157 15.23 -11.33 -10.69
N PHE A 158 15.82 -12.44 -10.24
CA PHE A 158 16.85 -12.44 -9.20
C PHE A 158 18.08 -11.64 -9.62
N SER A 159 18.59 -11.84 -10.84
CA SER A 159 19.76 -11.11 -11.35
C SER A 159 19.54 -9.60 -11.38
N VAL A 160 18.35 -9.14 -11.79
CA VAL A 160 18.01 -7.71 -11.80
C VAL A 160 17.94 -7.16 -10.38
N PHE A 161 17.31 -7.86 -9.44
CA PHE A 161 17.25 -7.41 -8.05
C PHE A 161 18.63 -7.37 -7.40
N MET A 162 19.44 -8.41 -7.59
CA MET A 162 20.83 -8.46 -7.08
C MET A 162 21.66 -7.30 -7.62
N TYR A 163 21.61 -7.06 -8.93
CA TYR A 163 22.30 -5.93 -9.56
C TYR A 163 21.85 -4.58 -8.98
N GLU A 164 20.54 -4.37 -8.86
CA GLU A 164 19.97 -3.14 -8.31
C GLU A 164 20.30 -2.93 -6.83
N ASN A 165 20.51 -4.00 -6.07
CA ASN A 165 20.92 -3.97 -4.66
C ASN A 165 22.41 -3.64 -4.51
N MET A 166 23.28 -4.28 -5.31
CA MET A 166 24.71 -4.00 -5.35
C MET A 166 25.01 -2.54 -5.72
N LYS A 167 24.30 -2.00 -6.72
CA LYS A 167 24.47 -0.61 -7.18
C LYS A 167 24.24 0.44 -6.10
N LYS A 168 23.42 0.14 -5.09
CA LYS A 168 23.03 1.10 -4.05
C LYS A 168 23.88 1.02 -2.78
N THR A 169 24.92 0.18 -2.75
CA THR A 169 25.67 -0.16 -1.51
C THR A 169 24.72 -0.51 -0.36
N THR A 170 23.53 -1.01 -0.68
CA THR A 170 22.56 -1.44 0.32
C THR A 170 22.95 -2.86 0.64
N HIS A 171 23.63 -3.07 1.77
CA HIS A 171 23.83 -4.41 2.33
C HIS A 171 22.45 -5.05 2.41
N THR A 172 22.21 -6.03 1.55
CA THR A 172 20.92 -6.70 1.51
C THR A 172 20.94 -7.85 2.50
N PRO A 173 20.00 -7.91 3.45
CA PRO A 173 19.83 -9.06 4.32
C PRO A 173 19.07 -10.21 3.62
N PHE A 174 18.95 -10.22 2.29
CA PHE A 174 18.27 -11.31 1.60
C PHE A 174 19.07 -12.63 1.64
N LEU A 175 20.39 -12.56 1.81
CA LEU A 175 21.22 -13.75 2.01
C LEU A 175 21.24 -14.25 3.47
N LEU A 176 20.71 -13.48 4.43
CA LEU A 176 20.71 -13.84 5.85
C LEU A 176 19.40 -14.48 6.34
N LEU A 177 18.33 -14.42 5.54
CA LEU A 177 17.00 -14.91 5.94
C LEU A 177 16.59 -16.23 5.28
N THR A 178 17.39 -16.78 4.37
CA THR A 178 17.08 -18.04 3.67
C THR A 178 17.88 -19.24 4.17
N GLN A 179 18.69 -19.09 5.23
CA GLN A 179 19.53 -20.16 5.79
C GLN A 179 19.13 -20.64 7.20
N ASN A 180 17.87 -20.46 7.61
CA ASN A 180 17.37 -21.13 8.82
C ASN A 180 15.88 -21.47 8.67
N ILE A 181 15.61 -22.54 7.92
CA ILE A 181 14.55 -23.54 8.20
C ILE A 181 15.15 -24.90 7.83
#